data_AF-A0A371K654-F1
#
_entry.id   AF-A0A371K654-F1
#
_cell.length_a   1.000
_cell.length_b   1.000
_cell.length_c   1.000
_cell.angle_alpha   90.00
_cell.angle_beta   90.00
_cell.angle_gamma   90.00
#
_symmetry.space_group_name_H-M   'P 1'
#
loop_
_entity.id
_entity.type
_entity.pdbx_description
1 polymer ?
#
loop_
_entity_poly.entity_id
_entity_poly.type
_entity_poly.pdbx_seq_one_letter_code
_entity_poly.pdbx_strand_id
1 'polypeptide(L)'
;MAFAPHSASGTRPAAKKRKAYTDSPGHHGALAWRLHDMSVVRSALMKSLIALLLLAFAASAHAGTWDYGQFDNDQALDTASDWAESGSVDSVRNALTSAHSARYLASPEGVDALVAAEVVAAAMGRPSKKLPADLAAWLRQQPADRLRALAPQAQAAIARVRDAKGSELYELWAEAELERWLAQLDELSSRLGAAARAPAR
;
A
#
# COMPACT_ATOMS: atom_id res chain seq x y z
N MET A 1 -32.67 52.26 -37.03
CA MET A 1 -31.25 51.87 -37.13
C MET A 1 -31.20 50.63 -38.02
N ALA A 2 -31.21 50.72 -39.34
CA ALA A 2 -30.15 51.19 -40.25
C ALA A 2 -28.81 50.47 -40.00
N PHE A 3 -28.53 49.39 -40.73
CA PHE A 3 -27.51 49.35 -41.80
C PHE A 3 -27.44 47.95 -42.43
N ALA A 4 -27.58 47.91 -43.75
CA ALA A 4 -26.97 46.98 -44.69
C ALA A 4 -26.47 47.86 -45.86
N PRO A 5 -25.75 47.41 -46.92
CA PRO A 5 -25.46 46.02 -47.31
C PRO A 5 -24.14 45.80 -48.14
N HIS A 6 -24.03 44.62 -48.81
CA HIS A 6 -23.30 44.29 -50.07
C HIS A 6 -21.75 44.30 -50.07
N SER A 7 -20.98 43.58 -50.91
CA SER A 7 -21.08 42.39 -51.80
C SER A 7 -19.72 42.28 -52.52
N ALA A 8 -19.24 41.06 -52.87
CA ALA A 8 -18.46 40.72 -54.09
C ALA A 8 -17.93 39.26 -53.96
N SER A 9 -18.39 38.28 -54.75
CA SER A 9 -18.11 37.98 -56.17
C SER A 9 -16.64 37.57 -56.44
N GLY A 10 -16.44 36.32 -56.88
CA GLY A 10 -15.12 35.69 -57.06
C GLY A 10 -14.50 35.80 -58.46
N THR A 11 -13.44 35.00 -58.68
CA THR A 11 -12.98 34.38 -59.96
C THR A 11 -11.58 33.75 -59.77
N ARG A 12 -11.40 32.52 -60.28
CA ARG A 12 -10.13 31.81 -60.58
C ARG A 12 -9.57 32.31 -61.94
N PRO A 13 -8.45 31.82 -62.52
CA PRO A 13 -7.19 31.22 -62.00
C PRO A 13 -5.92 31.80 -62.71
N ALA A 14 -4.71 31.42 -62.30
CA ALA A 14 -3.54 31.46 -63.20
C ALA A 14 -2.45 30.46 -62.80
N ALA A 15 -2.20 29.49 -63.69
CA ALA A 15 -1.08 28.56 -63.64
C ALA A 15 0.14 29.15 -64.38
N LYS A 16 1.36 28.91 -63.88
CA LYS A 16 2.59 28.93 -64.71
C LYS A 16 3.65 27.94 -64.20
N LYS A 17 3.72 26.83 -64.93
CA LYS A 17 4.89 26.09 -65.45
C LYS A 17 6.03 25.62 -64.52
N ARG A 18 5.94 24.33 -64.19
CA ARG A 18 6.93 23.23 -64.23
C ARG A 18 8.42 23.58 -64.45
N LYS A 19 9.29 22.94 -63.65
CA LYS A 19 10.44 22.18 -64.17
C LYS A 19 10.61 20.89 -63.36
N ALA A 20 10.55 19.77 -64.06
CA ALA A 20 10.86 18.44 -63.55
C ALA A 20 12.39 18.28 -63.46
N TYR A 21 12.85 17.64 -62.39
CA TYR A 21 14.15 16.98 -62.34
C TYR A 21 13.89 15.52 -61.91
N THR A 22 14.69 14.64 -62.49
CA THR A 22 14.47 13.22 -62.77
C THR A 22 14.53 12.28 -61.55
N ASP A 23 13.75 11.18 -61.62
CA ASP A 23 13.95 9.84 -61.01
C ASP A 23 15.42 9.36 -61.10
N SER A 24 16.02 8.46 -60.31
CA SER A 24 15.75 7.54 -59.16
C SER A 24 17.14 6.87 -58.85
N PRO A 25 17.32 5.83 -58.01
CA PRO A 25 17.01 5.62 -56.59
C PRO A 25 18.29 5.40 -55.75
N GLY A 26 18.24 5.65 -54.44
CA GLY A 26 19.37 5.38 -53.55
C GLY A 26 18.91 5.13 -52.12
N HIS A 27 18.81 3.85 -51.75
CA HIS A 27 18.71 3.39 -50.37
C HIS A 27 19.79 4.05 -49.51
N HIS A 28 19.44 4.70 -48.39
CA HIS A 28 20.22 4.65 -47.14
C HIS A 28 19.38 5.17 -45.96
N GLY A 29 19.01 4.24 -45.07
CA GLY A 29 19.05 4.42 -43.61
C GLY A 29 18.22 5.53 -42.99
N ALA A 30 16.97 5.23 -42.67
CA ALA A 30 16.24 5.91 -41.60
C ALA A 30 16.90 5.60 -40.25
N LEU A 31 17.73 6.53 -39.73
CA LEU A 31 18.16 6.53 -38.32
C LEU A 31 17.26 7.47 -37.53
N ALA A 32 16.00 7.07 -37.39
CA ALA A 32 15.13 7.58 -36.34
C ALA A 32 15.52 6.89 -35.03
N TRP A 33 16.42 7.51 -34.26
CA TRP A 33 16.75 7.06 -32.93
C TRP A 33 15.50 7.14 -32.04
N ARG A 34 14.86 5.99 -31.82
CA ARG A 34 13.89 5.77 -30.75
C ARG A 34 14.60 6.00 -29.42
N LEU A 35 14.37 7.14 -28.79
CA LEU A 35 14.50 7.30 -27.34
C LEU A 35 13.33 6.54 -26.68
N HIS A 36 13.35 5.22 -26.75
CA HIS A 36 12.48 4.37 -25.93
C HIS A 36 13.23 4.10 -24.62
N ASP A 37 12.82 4.82 -23.59
CA ASP A 37 12.75 4.39 -22.19
C ASP A 37 13.98 3.67 -21.59
N MET A 38 15.00 4.45 -21.24
CA MET A 38 16.07 4.01 -20.33
C MET A 38 15.70 4.18 -18.85
N SER A 39 14.46 4.55 -18.50
CA SER A 39 14.04 4.76 -17.10
C SER A 39 13.60 3.45 -16.44
N VAL A 40 12.90 2.59 -17.19
CA VAL A 40 12.45 1.28 -16.71
C VAL A 40 13.62 0.30 -16.53
N VAL A 41 14.60 0.32 -17.45
CA VAL A 41 15.80 -0.54 -17.35
C VAL A 41 16.68 -0.15 -16.16
N ARG A 42 16.77 1.15 -15.83
CA ARG A 42 17.51 1.63 -14.65
C ARG A 42 16.80 1.28 -13.34
N SER A 43 15.46 1.21 -13.33
CA SER A 43 14.68 0.76 -12.17
C SER A 43 14.80 -0.75 -11.93
N ALA A 44 14.72 -1.57 -12.98
CA ALA A 44 14.90 -3.02 -12.87
C ALA A 44 16.33 -3.41 -12.44
N LEU A 45 17.34 -2.67 -12.90
CA LEU A 45 18.74 -2.89 -12.53
C LEU A 45 19.05 -2.47 -11.08
N MET A 46 18.43 -1.40 -10.58
CA MET A 46 18.55 -0.99 -9.17
C MET A 46 17.86 -1.98 -8.22
N LYS A 47 16.67 -2.49 -8.59
CA LYS A 47 15.94 -3.54 -7.85
C LYS A 47 16.73 -4.85 -7.77
N SER A 48 17.39 -5.22 -8.86
CA SER A 48 18.25 -6.41 -8.91
C SER A 48 19.52 -6.27 -8.06
N LEU A 49 20.04 -5.05 -7.89
CA LEU A 49 21.21 -4.77 -7.06
C LEU A 49 20.89 -4.84 -5.56
N ILE A 50 19.69 -4.40 -5.15
CA ILE A 50 19.19 -4.53 -3.76
C ILE A 50 18.97 -6.01 -3.42
N ALA A 51 18.34 -6.78 -4.30
CA ALA A 51 18.14 -8.22 -4.10
C ALA A 51 19.48 -8.98 -3.97
N LEU A 52 20.51 -8.58 -4.73
CA LEU A 52 21.83 -9.21 -4.65
C LEU A 52 22.62 -8.79 -3.40
N LEU A 53 22.46 -7.55 -2.92
CA LEU A 53 23.04 -7.09 -1.65
C LEU A 53 22.40 -7.78 -0.43
N LEU A 54 21.10 -8.09 -0.49
CA LEU A 54 20.41 -8.88 0.54
C LEU A 54 20.86 -10.35 0.56
N LEU A 55 21.26 -10.90 -0.58
CA LEU A 55 21.78 -12.28 -0.64
C LEU A 55 23.22 -12.40 -0.10
N ALA A 56 24.01 -11.32 -0.14
CA ALA A 56 25.42 -11.31 0.28
C ALA A 56 25.62 -10.99 1.78
N PHE A 57 24.58 -10.56 2.51
CA PHE A 57 24.62 -10.33 3.97
C PHE A 57 23.93 -11.45 4.78
N ALA A 58 23.66 -12.59 4.16
CA ALA A 58 23.07 -13.77 4.82
C ALA A 58 24.07 -14.54 5.73
N ALA A 59 25.05 -13.85 6.30
CA ALA A 59 25.96 -14.38 7.31
C ALA A 59 25.93 -13.47 8.54
N SER A 60 25.04 -13.82 9.47
CA SER A 60 24.99 -13.33 10.86
C SER A 60 24.48 -11.90 11.08
N ALA A 61 23.23 -11.65 10.73
CA ALA A 61 22.36 -10.83 11.57
C ALA A 61 21.22 -11.73 12.08
N HIS A 62 21.20 -11.98 13.38
CA HIS A 62 19.98 -12.47 14.05
C HIS A 62 18.99 -11.29 14.11
N ALA A 63 18.49 -10.84 12.96
CA ALA A 63 17.14 -10.28 12.96
C ALA A 63 16.25 -11.38 13.53
N GLY A 64 15.34 -11.05 14.46
CA GLY A 64 14.37 -12.02 14.97
C GLY A 64 13.79 -12.79 13.79
N THR A 65 13.62 -14.10 13.93
CA THR A 65 13.10 -14.95 12.84
C THR A 65 11.76 -14.38 12.40
N TRP A 66 11.76 -13.55 11.34
CA TRP A 66 10.56 -12.94 10.79
C TRP A 66 9.62 -14.09 10.42
N ASP A 67 8.52 -14.16 11.15
CA ASP A 67 7.42 -15.10 10.92
C ASP A 67 6.20 -14.27 10.47
N TYR A 68 5.12 -14.93 10.04
CA TYR A 68 4.02 -14.25 9.36
C TYR A 68 3.09 -13.48 10.32
N GLY A 69 3.22 -13.70 11.62
CA GLY A 69 2.34 -13.15 12.64
C GLY A 69 2.60 -11.68 12.96
N GLN A 70 1.58 -11.00 13.46
CA GLN A 70 1.65 -9.55 13.67
C GLN A 70 2.73 -9.13 14.66
N PHE A 71 3.05 -9.97 15.66
CA PHE A 71 4.08 -9.69 16.67
C PHE A 71 5.43 -10.35 16.37
N ASP A 72 5.65 -10.83 15.15
CA ASP A 72 6.95 -11.35 14.70
C ASP A 72 7.76 -10.27 13.93
N ASN A 73 7.20 -9.05 13.85
CA ASN A 73 7.79 -7.89 13.22
C ASN A 73 8.34 -6.94 14.30
N ASP A 74 9.60 -6.50 14.18
CA ASP A 74 10.25 -5.63 15.17
C ASP A 74 9.49 -4.31 15.38
N GLN A 75 8.99 -3.67 14.32
CA GLN A 75 8.16 -2.46 14.43
C GLN A 75 6.87 -2.75 15.21
N ALA A 76 6.26 -3.92 15.04
CA ALA A 76 5.06 -4.27 15.77
C ALA A 76 5.32 -4.46 17.27
N LEU A 77 6.49 -5.01 17.61
CA LEU A 77 6.95 -5.16 19.00
C LEU A 77 7.29 -3.81 19.62
N ASP A 78 7.93 -2.91 18.87
CA ASP A 78 8.19 -1.54 19.30
C ASP A 78 6.87 -0.80 19.58
N THR A 79 5.92 -0.83 18.64
CA THR A 79 4.59 -0.24 18.82
C THR A 79 3.84 -0.83 20.02
N ALA A 80 3.94 -2.15 20.22
CA ALA A 80 3.33 -2.82 21.38
C ALA A 80 3.96 -2.36 22.71
N SER A 81 5.29 -2.23 22.76
CA SER A 81 6.05 -1.74 23.92
C SER A 81 5.69 -0.29 24.23
N ASP A 82 5.71 0.59 23.22
CA ASP A 82 5.36 2.01 23.37
C ASP A 82 3.94 2.19 23.93
N TRP A 83 3.00 1.39 23.45
CA TRP A 83 1.62 1.45 23.94
C TRP A 83 1.47 0.83 25.33
N ALA A 84 2.22 -0.21 25.65
CA ALA A 84 2.24 -0.77 27.00
C ALA A 84 2.75 0.24 28.03
N GLU A 85 3.75 1.05 27.66
CA GLU A 85 4.34 2.08 28.53
C GLU A 85 3.48 3.34 28.64
N SER A 86 2.96 3.85 27.52
CA SER A 86 2.35 5.20 27.48
C SER A 86 1.10 5.32 26.60
N GLY A 87 0.64 4.20 26.04
CA GLY A 87 -0.49 4.16 25.11
C GLY A 87 -1.83 4.50 25.75
N SER A 88 -2.76 4.88 24.90
CA SER A 88 -4.17 5.08 25.25
C SER A 88 -5.08 4.45 24.21
N VAL A 89 -6.39 4.39 24.50
CA VAL A 89 -7.40 4.04 23.49
C VAL A 89 -7.33 4.95 22.27
N ASP A 90 -6.87 6.20 22.44
CA ASP A 90 -6.73 7.13 21.34
C ASP A 90 -5.50 6.81 20.47
N SER A 91 -4.43 6.24 21.04
CA SER A 91 -3.30 5.69 20.27
C SER A 91 -3.77 4.61 19.29
N VAL A 92 -4.59 3.66 19.78
CA VAL A 92 -5.21 2.60 18.97
C VAL A 92 -6.11 3.18 17.88
N ARG A 93 -6.98 4.14 18.25
CA ARG A 93 -7.87 4.80 17.27
C ARG A 93 -7.08 5.55 16.20
N ASN A 94 -6.00 6.22 16.58
CA ASN A 94 -5.20 7.02 15.66
C ASN A 94 -4.47 6.14 14.65
N ALA A 95 -3.89 5.01 15.07
CA ALA A 95 -3.28 4.04 14.16
C ALA A 95 -4.27 3.53 13.11
N LEU A 96 -5.47 3.11 13.56
CA LEU A 96 -6.54 2.67 12.67
C LEU A 96 -7.03 3.78 11.72
N THR A 97 -7.07 5.03 12.20
CA THR A 97 -7.52 6.19 11.41
C THR A 97 -6.47 6.57 10.36
N SER A 98 -5.20 6.53 10.74
CA SER A 98 -4.06 6.80 9.85
C SER A 98 -4.12 5.87 8.64
N ALA A 99 -4.26 4.56 8.86
CA ALA A 99 -4.37 3.58 7.80
C ALA A 99 -5.54 3.82 6.83
N HIS A 100 -6.67 4.34 7.32
CA HIS A 100 -7.81 4.65 6.47
C HIS A 100 -7.61 5.94 5.65
N SER A 101 -6.99 6.95 6.26
CA SER A 101 -6.79 8.27 5.66
C SER A 101 -5.64 8.32 4.65
N ALA A 102 -4.73 7.35 4.70
CA ALA A 102 -3.57 7.30 3.83
C ALA A 102 -3.99 7.09 2.36
N ARG A 103 -3.44 7.92 1.47
CA ARG A 103 -3.58 7.72 0.01
C ARG A 103 -2.86 6.45 -0.43
N TYR A 104 -1.65 6.28 0.08
CA TYR A 104 -0.83 5.08 0.00
C TYR A 104 -0.40 4.74 1.42
N LEU A 105 -0.67 3.51 1.85
CA LEU A 105 -0.41 3.02 3.19
C LEU A 105 1.03 2.48 3.24
N ALA A 106 1.93 3.29 3.79
CA ALA A 106 3.30 2.87 4.03
C ALA A 106 3.36 1.78 5.10
N SER A 107 4.47 1.04 5.09
CA SER A 107 4.63 -0.18 5.88
C SER A 107 4.51 0.08 7.39
N PRO A 108 5.17 1.10 7.98
CA PRO A 108 5.06 1.36 9.42
C PRO A 108 3.61 1.60 9.88
N GLU A 109 2.87 2.44 9.16
CA GLU A 109 1.47 2.74 9.48
C GLU A 109 0.56 1.52 9.28
N GLY A 110 0.89 0.67 8.30
CA GLY A 110 0.24 -0.62 8.11
C GLY A 110 0.46 -1.55 9.29
N VAL A 111 1.71 -1.66 9.79
CA VAL A 111 2.06 -2.49 10.96
C VAL A 111 1.33 -1.99 12.20
N ASP A 112 1.36 -0.69 12.48
CA ASP A 112 0.67 -0.08 13.62
C ASP A 112 -0.84 -0.36 13.60
N ALA A 113 -1.44 -0.32 12.41
CA ALA A 113 -2.85 -0.65 12.26
C ALA A 113 -3.17 -2.12 12.54
N LEU A 114 -2.26 -3.05 12.22
CA LEU A 114 -2.41 -4.47 12.56
C LEU A 114 -2.24 -4.71 14.07
N VAL A 115 -1.30 -4.02 14.72
CA VAL A 115 -1.18 -4.05 16.19
C VAL A 115 -2.43 -3.50 16.85
N ALA A 116 -3.00 -2.40 16.34
CA ALA A 116 -4.28 -1.86 16.81
C ALA A 116 -5.42 -2.86 16.64
N ALA A 117 -5.49 -3.55 15.51
CA ALA A 117 -6.49 -4.58 15.26
C ALA A 117 -6.35 -5.77 16.22
N GLU A 118 -5.12 -6.20 16.54
CA GLU A 118 -4.85 -7.22 17.57
C GLU A 118 -5.32 -6.79 18.96
N VAL A 119 -5.06 -5.54 19.35
CA VAL A 119 -5.55 -4.95 20.60
C VAL A 119 -7.07 -4.97 20.67
N VAL A 120 -7.76 -4.62 19.58
CA VAL A 120 -9.23 -4.66 19.52
C VAL A 120 -9.74 -6.10 19.62
N ALA A 121 -9.15 -7.05 18.91
CA ALA A 121 -9.51 -8.47 19.01
C ALA A 121 -9.29 -9.02 20.44
N ALA A 122 -8.21 -8.63 21.10
CA ALA A 122 -7.95 -8.97 22.49
C ALA A 122 -8.99 -8.36 23.44
N ALA A 123 -9.38 -7.08 23.24
CA ALA A 123 -10.45 -6.45 24.02
C ALA A 123 -11.80 -7.15 23.86
N MET A 124 -12.04 -7.78 22.71
CA MET A 124 -13.21 -8.63 22.43
C MET A 124 -13.12 -10.04 23.04
N GLY A 125 -12.06 -10.34 23.80
CA GLY A 125 -11.83 -11.63 24.44
C GLY A 125 -11.20 -12.68 23.53
N ARG A 126 -10.58 -12.26 22.42
CA ARG A 126 -9.95 -13.13 21.42
C ARG A 126 -8.51 -12.68 21.13
N PRO A 127 -7.62 -12.72 22.13
CA PRO A 127 -6.24 -12.31 21.93
C PRO A 127 -5.49 -13.30 21.03
N SER A 128 -4.50 -12.80 20.30
CA SER A 128 -3.49 -13.65 19.67
C SER A 128 -2.71 -14.42 20.76
N LYS A 129 -2.28 -15.64 20.44
CA LYS A 129 -1.38 -16.42 21.33
C LYS A 129 -0.01 -15.75 21.50
N LYS A 130 0.39 -14.90 20.55
CA LYS A 130 1.65 -14.15 20.57
C LYS A 130 1.49 -12.73 21.13
N LEU A 131 0.34 -12.38 21.74
CA LEU A 131 0.14 -11.06 22.33
C LEU A 131 1.19 -10.79 23.44
N PRO A 132 1.98 -9.71 23.35
CA PRO A 132 2.96 -9.37 24.39
C PRO A 132 2.32 -9.19 25.77
N ALA A 133 3.01 -9.66 26.81
CA ALA A 133 2.45 -9.76 28.17
C ALA A 133 2.22 -8.39 28.82
N ASP A 134 3.09 -7.44 28.52
CA ASP A 134 3.02 -6.02 28.90
C ASP A 134 1.85 -5.31 28.20
N LEU A 135 1.68 -5.49 26.89
CA LEU A 135 0.53 -4.98 26.14
C LEU A 135 -0.78 -5.58 26.66
N ALA A 136 -0.79 -6.88 26.98
CA ALA A 136 -1.92 -7.53 27.63
C ALA A 136 -2.21 -6.97 29.03
N ALA A 137 -1.17 -6.57 29.78
CA ALA A 137 -1.33 -5.93 31.10
C ALA A 137 -1.90 -4.51 30.98
N TRP A 138 -1.39 -3.73 30.04
CA TRP A 138 -1.94 -2.43 29.67
C TRP A 138 -3.40 -2.53 29.26
N LEU A 139 -3.75 -3.50 28.40
CA LEU A 139 -5.12 -3.72 27.91
C LEU A 139 -6.13 -3.89 29.05
N ARG A 140 -5.76 -4.61 30.12
CA ARG A 140 -6.63 -4.85 31.29
C ARG A 140 -6.96 -3.56 32.06
N GLN A 141 -6.18 -2.51 31.88
CA GLN A 141 -6.38 -1.20 32.51
C GLN A 141 -7.21 -0.25 31.64
N GLN A 142 -7.47 -0.61 30.38
CA GLN A 142 -8.19 0.22 29.43
C GLN A 142 -9.71 -0.02 29.48
N PRO A 143 -10.53 0.98 29.11
CA PRO A 143 -11.97 0.81 28.94
C PRO A 143 -12.26 -0.12 27.74
N ALA A 144 -12.50 -1.40 28.03
CA ALA A 144 -12.67 -2.44 27.02
C ALA A 144 -13.83 -2.18 26.06
N ASP A 145 -14.90 -1.54 26.50
CA ASP A 145 -16.04 -1.12 25.68
C ASP A 145 -15.62 -0.13 24.58
N ARG A 146 -14.77 0.84 24.92
CA ARG A 146 -14.24 1.82 23.94
C ARG A 146 -13.34 1.16 22.90
N LEU A 147 -12.53 0.18 23.31
CA LEU A 147 -11.69 -0.59 22.39
C LEU A 147 -12.53 -1.50 21.48
N ARG A 148 -13.51 -2.23 22.03
CA ARG A 148 -14.43 -3.07 21.25
C ARG A 148 -15.21 -2.27 20.20
N ALA A 149 -15.58 -1.03 20.51
CA ALA A 149 -16.27 -0.14 19.58
C ALA A 149 -15.44 0.16 18.31
N LEU A 150 -14.13 -0.03 18.33
CA LEU A 150 -13.25 0.15 17.17
C LEU A 150 -13.22 -1.06 16.22
N ALA A 151 -13.93 -2.16 16.50
CA ALA A 151 -13.92 -3.36 15.65
C ALA A 151 -14.27 -3.11 14.17
N PRO A 152 -15.27 -2.28 13.81
CA PRO A 152 -15.52 -1.94 12.41
C PRO A 152 -14.34 -1.18 11.75
N GLN A 153 -13.68 -0.31 12.52
CA GLN A 153 -12.53 0.45 12.04
C GLN A 153 -11.30 -0.45 11.87
N ALA A 154 -11.10 -1.42 12.78
CA ALA A 154 -10.06 -2.44 12.66
C ALA A 154 -10.25 -3.30 11.40
N GLN A 155 -11.48 -3.72 11.11
CA GLN A 155 -11.79 -4.43 9.85
C GLN A 155 -11.49 -3.59 8.62
N ALA A 156 -11.86 -2.31 8.63
CA ALA A 156 -11.57 -1.40 7.51
C ALA A 156 -10.05 -1.17 7.33
N ALA A 157 -9.29 -1.10 8.42
CA ALA A 157 -7.84 -0.98 8.37
C ALA A 157 -7.17 -2.24 7.80
N ILE A 158 -7.61 -3.44 8.22
CA ILE A 158 -7.14 -4.72 7.63
C ILE A 158 -7.45 -4.74 6.12
N ALA A 159 -8.64 -4.32 5.72
CA ALA A 159 -8.98 -4.24 4.30
C ALA A 159 -8.06 -3.28 3.53
N ARG A 160 -7.60 -2.19 4.16
CA ARG A 160 -6.60 -1.29 3.56
C ARG A 160 -5.20 -1.89 3.48
N VAL A 161 -4.77 -2.59 4.51
CA VAL A 161 -3.48 -3.32 4.49
C VAL A 161 -3.46 -4.40 3.40
N ARG A 162 -4.61 -5.01 3.08
CA ARG A 162 -4.75 -6.00 2.00
C ARG A 162 -4.81 -5.41 0.59
N ASP A 163 -4.85 -4.08 0.45
CA ASP A 163 -5.03 -3.45 -0.85
C ASP A 163 -3.75 -3.52 -1.69
N ALA A 164 -3.77 -4.38 -2.71
CA ALA A 164 -2.66 -4.61 -3.62
C ALA A 164 -2.18 -3.37 -4.40
N LYS A 165 -2.95 -2.28 -4.41
CA LYS A 165 -2.60 -1.03 -5.12
C LYS A 165 -2.26 0.12 -4.18
N GLY A 166 -2.41 -0.09 -2.88
CA GLY A 166 -2.44 0.98 -1.91
C GLY A 166 -1.71 0.69 -0.61
N SER A 167 -1.04 -0.47 -0.48
CA SER A 167 -0.30 -0.85 0.72
C SER A 167 1.10 -1.35 0.41
N GLU A 168 2.09 -0.71 1.01
CA GLU A 168 3.50 -1.13 0.95
C GLU A 168 3.69 -2.50 1.61
N LEU A 169 3.00 -2.79 2.73
CA LEU A 169 3.03 -4.12 3.35
C LEU A 169 2.59 -5.21 2.39
N TYR A 170 1.51 -4.98 1.62
CA TYR A 170 1.10 -5.94 0.61
C TYR A 170 2.21 -6.14 -0.43
N GLU A 171 2.79 -5.06 -0.95
CA GLU A 171 3.86 -5.13 -1.95
C GLU A 171 5.07 -5.92 -1.44
N LEU A 172 5.50 -5.69 -0.20
CA LEU A 172 6.58 -6.43 0.44
C LEU A 172 6.27 -7.94 0.56
N TRP A 173 5.06 -8.29 0.99
CA TRP A 173 4.66 -9.70 1.11
C TRP A 173 4.38 -10.37 -0.24
N ALA A 174 3.97 -9.61 -1.26
CA ALA A 174 3.83 -10.07 -2.64
C ALA A 174 5.16 -10.53 -3.24
N GLU A 175 6.28 -9.95 -2.80
CA GLU A 175 7.64 -10.35 -3.19
C GLU A 175 8.21 -11.49 -2.33
N ALA A 176 7.50 -11.88 -1.25
CA ALA A 176 7.88 -12.93 -0.31
C ALA A 176 6.87 -14.10 -0.31
N GLU A 177 6.13 -14.30 0.79
CA GLU A 177 5.13 -15.36 0.94
C GLU A 177 3.72 -14.82 1.20
N LEU A 178 3.17 -14.12 0.21
CA LEU A 178 1.89 -13.42 0.29
C LEU A 178 0.75 -14.26 0.87
N GLU A 179 0.56 -15.48 0.39
CA GLU A 179 -0.55 -16.33 0.82
C GLU A 179 -0.50 -16.70 2.31
N ARG A 180 0.70 -16.93 2.86
CA ARG A 180 0.86 -17.23 4.28
C ARG A 180 0.56 -16.01 5.14
N TRP A 181 0.99 -14.84 4.71
CA TRP A 181 0.71 -13.58 5.40
C TRP A 181 -0.78 -13.18 5.30
N LEU A 182 -1.40 -13.32 4.13
CA LEU A 182 -2.84 -13.08 3.96
C LEU A 182 -3.69 -13.98 4.86
N ALA A 183 -3.27 -15.24 5.07
CA ALA A 183 -3.93 -16.12 6.02
C ALA A 183 -3.89 -15.61 7.48
N GLN A 184 -2.82 -14.90 7.88
CA GLN A 184 -2.75 -14.26 9.20
C GLN A 184 -3.72 -13.07 9.31
N LEU A 185 -3.89 -12.30 8.23
CA LEU A 185 -4.88 -11.23 8.19
C LEU A 185 -6.32 -11.77 8.22
N ASP A 186 -6.58 -12.90 7.55
CA ASP A 186 -7.87 -13.58 7.59
C ASP A 186 -8.18 -14.13 8.99
N GLU A 187 -7.18 -14.71 9.67
CA GLU A 187 -7.31 -15.14 11.06
C GLU A 187 -7.68 -13.97 11.98
N LEU A 188 -6.95 -12.86 11.90
CA LEU A 188 -7.21 -11.66 12.69
C LEU A 188 -8.59 -11.06 12.38
N SER A 189 -8.95 -10.96 11.10
CA SER A 189 -10.28 -10.51 10.67
C SER A 189 -11.39 -11.43 11.22
N SER A 190 -11.18 -12.74 11.27
CA SER A 190 -12.17 -13.67 11.82
C SER A 190 -12.43 -13.43 13.31
N ARG A 191 -11.38 -13.14 14.10
CA ARG A 191 -11.49 -12.82 15.53
C ARG A 191 -12.27 -11.53 15.76
N LEU A 192 -12.13 -10.55 14.87
CA LEU A 192 -12.87 -9.29 14.88
C LEU A 192 -14.33 -9.43 14.39
N GLY A 193 -14.60 -10.34 13.45
CA GLY A 193 -15.91 -10.48 12.80
C GLY A 193 -16.94 -11.30 13.59
N ALA A 194 -16.51 -12.24 14.44
CA ALA A 194 -17.43 -13.13 15.14
C ALA A 194 -18.21 -12.48 16.32
N ALA A 195 -18.32 -11.15 16.37
CA ALA A 195 -19.15 -10.41 17.34
C ALA A 195 -20.64 -10.29 16.93
N ALA A 196 -21.01 -10.69 15.70
CA ALA A 196 -22.41 -10.66 15.26
C ALA A 196 -23.28 -11.81 15.82
N ARG A 197 -22.71 -12.74 16.61
CA ARG A 197 -23.42 -13.87 17.21
C ARG A 197 -23.01 -14.07 18.68
N ALA A 198 -23.50 -13.21 19.55
CA ALA A 198 -23.73 -13.60 20.95
C ALA A 198 -25.26 -13.52 21.18
N PRO A 199 -25.89 -14.58 21.73
CA PRO A 199 -27.33 -14.56 21.99
C PRO A 199 -27.67 -13.49 23.03
N ALA A 200 -28.82 -12.85 22.84
CA ALA A 200 -29.45 -12.05 23.87
C ALA A 200 -29.67 -12.92 25.12
N ARG A 201 -29.25 -12.36 26.27
CA ARG A 201 -29.42 -12.78 27.67
C ARG A 201 -30.13 -14.11 27.95
#